data_AF-A0AA37GAX3-F1
#
_entry.id   AF-A0AA37GAX3-F1
#
_cell.length_a   1.000
_cell.length_b   1.000
_cell.length_c   1.000
_cell.angle_alpha   90.00
_cell.angle_beta   90.00
_cell.angle_gamma   90.00
#
_symmetry.space_group_name_H-M   'P 1'
#
loop_
_entity.id
_entity.type
_entity.pdbx_description
1 polymer ?
#
loop_
_entity_poly.entity_id
_entity_poly.type
_entity_poly.pdbx_seq_one_letter_code
_entity_poly.pdbx_strand_id
1 'polypeptide(L)'
;MDFTAQIRSALQSQSFPTPSINPETPEAVLHKDVPCQVLDVENLSLSRWEQVEELEAVARGEQTTGRRVVRLVSAEEPEYDNLDEGSGAGAAGGGGRATQQMQQQMQQRRNATHRIVLQDFKGQKVYAMELRRIERIGIGSTNVGEKIMLKKGTVIARGTVLLEPDKCVLLGGKIDTWQRAWLEGRMARLKEAVEGERQ
;
A
#
# COMPACT_ATOMS: atom_id res chain seq x y z
N MET A 1 38.05 9.60 -4.19
CA MET A 1 36.83 9.29 -3.40
C MET A 1 36.18 8.06 -4.01
N ASP A 2 35.76 7.09 -3.20
CA ASP A 2 35.01 5.92 -3.67
C ASP A 2 33.59 6.30 -4.11
N PHE A 3 33.08 5.58 -5.11
CA PHE A 3 31.76 5.75 -5.70
C PHE A 3 30.63 5.64 -4.65
N THR A 4 30.76 4.76 -3.66
CA THR A 4 29.77 4.62 -2.57
C THR A 4 29.67 5.88 -1.73
N ALA A 5 30.81 6.52 -1.42
CA ALA A 5 30.85 7.76 -0.66
C ALA A 5 30.22 8.92 -1.44
N GLN A 6 30.44 8.96 -2.76
CA GLN A 6 29.82 9.95 -3.65
C GLN A 6 28.30 9.79 -3.71
N ILE A 7 27.80 8.56 -3.85
CA ILE A 7 26.35 8.28 -3.82
C ILE A 7 25.75 8.71 -2.48
N ARG A 8 26.38 8.32 -1.36
CA ARG A 8 25.88 8.67 -0.02
C ARG A 8 25.80 10.19 0.16
N SER A 9 26.83 10.93 -0.23
CA SER A 9 26.86 12.38 -0.17
C SER A 9 25.77 13.02 -1.04
N ALA A 10 25.54 12.50 -2.25
CA ALA A 10 24.48 12.97 -3.13
C ALA A 10 23.09 12.77 -2.49
N LEU A 11 22.81 11.59 -1.94
CA LEU A 11 21.52 11.26 -1.31
C LEU A 11 21.25 12.10 -0.05
N GLN A 12 22.28 12.49 0.70
CA GLN A 12 22.16 13.38 1.86
C GLN A 12 21.71 14.80 1.53
N SER A 13 21.67 15.17 0.25
CA SER A 13 21.07 16.44 -0.17
C SER A 13 19.63 16.27 -0.68
N GLN A 14 19.13 15.03 -0.82
CA GLN A 14 17.85 14.68 -1.42
C GLN A 14 16.78 14.39 -0.35
N SER A 15 16.41 15.43 0.41
CA SER A 15 15.30 15.38 1.39
C SER A 15 14.11 16.18 0.89
N PHE A 16 12.95 15.99 1.52
CA PHE A 16 11.81 16.88 1.33
C PHE A 16 12.19 18.33 1.71
N PRO A 17 11.72 19.33 0.94
CA PRO A 17 11.73 20.72 1.40
C PRO A 17 10.76 20.90 2.58
N THR A 18 11.19 21.57 3.64
CA THR A 18 10.33 21.91 4.78
C THR A 18 9.06 22.69 4.38
N PRO A 19 9.10 23.71 3.50
CA PRO A 19 7.87 24.42 3.14
C PRO A 19 6.89 23.58 2.32
N SER A 20 7.37 22.61 1.53
CA SER A 20 6.48 21.83 0.66
C SER A 20 5.59 20.84 1.40
N ILE A 21 5.92 20.47 2.64
CA ILE A 21 5.09 19.57 3.45
C ILE A 21 4.11 20.32 4.38
N ASN A 22 4.10 21.66 4.36
CA ASN A 22 3.19 22.44 5.17
C ASN A 22 1.75 22.29 4.62
N PRO A 23 0.76 21.86 5.42
CA PRO A 23 -0.62 21.72 4.98
C PRO A 23 -1.27 23.04 4.51
N GLU A 24 -0.77 24.18 4.99
CA GLU A 24 -1.22 25.52 4.58
C GLU A 24 -0.73 25.90 3.18
N THR A 25 0.27 25.19 2.64
CA THR A 25 0.72 25.39 1.26
C THR A 25 -0.22 24.62 0.33
N PRO A 26 -0.98 25.30 -0.55
CA PRO A 26 -1.97 24.62 -1.40
C PRO A 26 -1.31 23.59 -2.31
N GLU A 27 -0.19 23.99 -2.94
CA GLU A 27 0.55 23.16 -3.87
C GLU A 27 2.03 23.55 -3.88
N ALA A 28 2.89 22.54 -3.98
CA ALA A 28 4.32 22.66 -4.20
C ALA A 28 4.79 21.54 -5.13
N VAL A 29 5.98 21.69 -5.71
CA VAL A 29 6.57 20.69 -6.61
C VAL A 29 7.95 20.31 -6.12
N LEU A 30 8.28 19.02 -6.14
CA LEU A 30 9.63 18.56 -5.84
C LEU A 30 10.63 19.05 -6.89
N HIS A 31 11.62 19.81 -6.47
CA HIS A 31 12.66 20.35 -7.38
C HIS A 31 13.79 19.36 -7.70
N LYS A 32 13.83 18.23 -7.00
CA LYS A 32 14.84 17.17 -7.10
C LYS A 32 14.19 15.82 -6.81
N ASP A 33 14.87 14.76 -7.23
CA ASP A 33 14.51 13.41 -6.82
C ASP A 33 14.68 13.26 -5.30
N VAL A 34 13.74 12.58 -4.64
CA VAL A 34 13.73 12.34 -3.20
C VAL A 34 13.56 10.84 -2.94
N PRO A 35 14.60 10.13 -2.47
CA PRO A 35 14.48 8.76 -2.02
C PRO A 35 13.71 8.72 -0.70
N CYS A 36 12.74 7.82 -0.62
CA CYS A 36 11.94 7.59 0.56
C CYS A 36 11.84 6.12 0.89
N GLN A 37 11.43 5.86 2.12
CA GLN A 37 11.09 4.56 2.62
C GLN A 37 9.61 4.52 3.02
N VAL A 38 8.92 3.45 2.65
CA VAL A 38 7.54 3.20 3.05
C VAL A 38 7.50 2.80 4.53
N LEU A 39 6.67 3.48 5.31
CA LEU A 39 6.43 3.19 6.72
C LEU A 39 5.06 2.54 6.96
N ASP A 40 4.09 2.84 6.11
CA ASP A 40 2.69 2.39 6.27
C ASP A 40 1.96 2.39 4.93
N VAL A 41 0.91 1.59 4.82
CA VAL A 41 0.07 1.42 3.64
C VAL A 41 -1.38 1.20 4.08
N GLU A 42 -2.29 2.02 3.58
CA GLU A 42 -3.72 1.94 3.88
C GLU A 42 -4.53 1.93 2.59
N ASN A 43 -5.62 1.16 2.60
CA ASN A 43 -6.65 1.19 1.56
C ASN A 43 -7.76 2.14 2.01
N LEU A 44 -7.96 3.22 1.26
CA LEU A 44 -8.97 4.24 1.55
C LEU A 44 -10.33 3.94 0.89
N SER A 45 -10.40 2.91 0.05
CA SER A 45 -11.63 2.51 -0.67
C SER A 45 -12.49 1.50 0.08
N LEU A 46 -11.98 0.95 1.19
CA LEU A 46 -12.72 0.06 2.08
C LEU A 46 -12.87 0.72 3.45
N SER A 47 -14.03 0.57 4.07
CA SER A 47 -14.22 1.02 5.44
C SER A 47 -13.30 0.26 6.39
N ARG A 48 -12.94 0.90 7.51
CA ARG A 48 -12.15 0.24 8.56
C ARG A 48 -12.87 -1.00 9.11
N TRP A 49 -14.20 -0.93 9.21
CA TRP A 49 -15.04 -2.06 9.65
C TRP A 49 -14.96 -3.25 8.69
N GLU A 50 -15.15 -3.04 7.38
CA GLU A 50 -15.03 -4.11 6.38
C GLU A 50 -13.64 -4.76 6.41
N GLN A 51 -12.59 -3.96 6.62
CA GLN A 51 -11.22 -4.49 6.75
C GLN A 51 -11.03 -5.34 8.02
N VAL A 52 -11.65 -4.96 9.14
CA VAL A 52 -11.63 -5.76 10.38
C VAL A 52 -12.37 -7.08 10.18
N GLU A 53 -13.58 -7.03 9.63
CA GLU A 53 -14.39 -8.24 9.37
C GLU A 53 -13.65 -9.22 8.46
N GLU A 54 -13.00 -8.73 7.39
CA GLU A 54 -12.22 -9.58 6.49
C GLU A 54 -11.06 -10.27 7.23
N LEU A 55 -10.29 -9.52 8.03
CA LEU A 55 -9.17 -10.08 8.77
C LEU A 55 -9.64 -11.08 9.85
N GLU A 56 -10.78 -10.84 10.50
CA GLU A 56 -11.36 -11.78 11.47
C GLU A 56 -11.88 -13.06 10.82
N ALA A 57 -12.52 -12.95 9.65
CA ALA A 57 -12.95 -14.10 8.87
C ALA A 57 -11.75 -14.98 8.50
N VAL A 58 -10.64 -14.38 8.06
CA VAL A 58 -9.39 -15.12 7.80
C VAL A 58 -8.87 -15.80 9.06
N ALA A 59 -8.85 -15.11 10.21
CA ALA A 59 -8.41 -15.69 11.49
C ALA A 59 -9.30 -16.85 11.96
N ARG A 60 -10.60 -16.83 11.64
CA ARG A 60 -11.54 -17.94 11.88
C ARG A 60 -11.45 -19.07 10.86
N GLY A 61 -10.58 -18.94 9.84
CA GLY A 61 -10.48 -19.90 8.75
C GLY A 61 -11.70 -19.88 7.82
N GLU A 62 -12.44 -18.77 7.80
CA GLU A 62 -13.63 -18.54 6.97
C GLU A 62 -13.22 -17.84 5.67
N GLN A 63 -12.24 -18.39 4.93
CA GLN A 63 -12.00 -17.93 3.57
C GLN A 63 -13.01 -18.60 2.63
N THR A 64 -13.75 -17.78 1.89
CA THR A 64 -14.68 -18.25 0.86
C THR A 64 -13.96 -18.28 -0.49
N THR A 65 -13.40 -19.44 -0.85
CA THR A 65 -13.03 -19.71 -2.25
C THR A 65 -14.23 -20.34 -2.95
N GLY A 66 -14.99 -19.52 -3.68
CA GLY A 66 -16.17 -19.95 -4.43
C GLY A 66 -17.36 -20.33 -3.54
N ARG A 67 -17.98 -21.49 -3.80
CA ARG A 67 -19.27 -21.90 -3.19
C ARG A 67 -19.13 -22.68 -1.87
N ARG A 68 -17.93 -22.76 -1.27
CA ARG A 68 -17.70 -23.45 0.01
C ARG A 68 -16.92 -22.58 0.98
N VAL A 69 -17.38 -22.55 2.23
CA VAL A 69 -16.55 -22.20 3.39
C VAL A 69 -15.60 -23.37 3.60
N VAL A 70 -14.32 -23.20 3.27
CA VAL A 70 -13.31 -24.23 3.53
C VAL A 70 -12.69 -23.92 4.89
N ARG A 71 -12.96 -24.78 5.88
CA ARG A 71 -12.33 -24.72 7.20
C ARG A 71 -10.89 -25.22 7.04
N LEU A 72 -9.94 -24.30 6.88
CA LEU A 72 -8.53 -24.67 6.77
C LEU A 72 -8.04 -25.13 8.14
N VAL A 73 -7.69 -26.42 8.24
CA VAL A 73 -6.87 -26.93 9.34
C VAL A 73 -5.45 -26.44 9.06
N SER A 74 -4.85 -25.76 10.05
CA SER A 74 -3.59 -25.04 9.94
C SER A 74 -2.49 -25.85 9.25
N ALA A 75 -2.00 -25.35 8.12
CA ALA A 75 -0.72 -25.70 7.55
C ALA A 75 -0.13 -24.42 6.93
N GLU A 76 0.88 -23.89 7.64
CA GLU A 76 2.05 -23.12 7.21
C GLU A 76 1.89 -21.95 6.21
N GLU A 77 2.70 -20.91 6.45
CA GLU A 77 2.61 -19.56 5.88
C GLU A 77 2.49 -19.52 4.35
N PRO A 78 1.62 -18.67 3.76
CA PRO A 78 1.67 -18.40 2.34
C PRO A 78 2.84 -17.45 2.03
N GLU A 79 3.91 -18.02 1.51
CA GLU A 79 4.89 -17.34 0.69
C GLU A 79 4.16 -16.79 -0.55
N TYR A 80 4.02 -15.47 -0.65
CA TYR A 80 3.39 -14.82 -1.81
C TYR A 80 4.36 -14.84 -2.99
N ASP A 81 4.38 -15.95 -3.72
CA ASP A 81 5.01 -16.03 -5.04
C ASP A 81 4.06 -15.46 -6.10
N ASN A 82 4.56 -14.51 -6.87
CA ASN A 82 3.85 -13.92 -8.00
C ASN A 82 3.97 -14.88 -9.18
N LEU A 83 2.89 -15.58 -9.53
CA LEU A 83 2.75 -16.20 -10.84
C LEU A 83 1.41 -15.82 -11.47
N ASP A 84 1.52 -14.88 -12.40
CA ASP A 84 0.63 -14.68 -13.53
C ASP A 84 0.77 -15.87 -14.50
N GLU A 85 -0.37 -16.48 -14.86
CA GLU A 85 -0.74 -16.97 -16.19
C GLU A 85 -1.69 -18.18 -16.12
N GLY A 86 -2.75 -18.16 -16.94
CA GLY A 86 -3.51 -19.37 -17.28
C GLY A 86 -5.01 -19.17 -17.53
N SER A 87 -5.34 -18.54 -18.65
CA SER A 87 -6.70 -18.53 -19.23
C SER A 87 -7.25 -19.95 -19.43
N GLY A 88 -8.44 -20.22 -18.87
CA GLY A 88 -9.20 -21.46 -19.11
C GLY A 88 -10.69 -21.17 -19.29
N ALA A 89 -11.14 -21.21 -20.54
CA ALA A 89 -12.55 -21.07 -20.91
C ALA A 89 -13.35 -22.35 -20.63
N GLY A 90 -14.60 -22.19 -20.20
CA GLY A 90 -15.69 -23.14 -20.46
C GLY A 90 -16.36 -23.78 -19.24
N ALA A 91 -17.52 -23.25 -18.85
CA ALA A 91 -18.73 -24.03 -18.53
C ALA A 91 -19.92 -23.09 -18.28
N ALA A 92 -20.90 -23.15 -19.19
CA ALA A 92 -22.17 -22.45 -19.08
C ALA A 92 -23.11 -23.15 -18.07
N GLY A 93 -23.82 -22.37 -17.25
CA GLY A 93 -25.06 -22.81 -16.60
C GLY A 93 -25.24 -22.39 -15.14
N GLY A 94 -26.01 -21.32 -14.91
CA GLY A 94 -26.80 -21.12 -13.69
C GLY A 94 -26.08 -20.70 -12.40
N GLY A 95 -25.62 -19.44 -12.31
CA GLY A 95 -25.03 -18.92 -11.06
C GLY A 95 -24.74 -17.41 -11.03
N GLY A 96 -25.51 -16.60 -11.76
CA GLY A 96 -25.14 -15.23 -12.10
C GLY A 96 -24.89 -14.25 -10.94
N ARG A 97 -25.59 -14.38 -9.81
CA ARG A 97 -25.54 -13.35 -8.74
C ARG A 97 -24.27 -13.37 -7.88
N ALA A 98 -23.82 -14.55 -7.43
CA ALA A 98 -22.62 -14.67 -6.60
C ALA A 98 -21.32 -14.45 -7.39
N THR A 99 -21.30 -14.88 -8.65
CA THR A 99 -20.17 -14.66 -9.57
C THR A 99 -20.02 -13.18 -9.91
N GLN A 100 -21.13 -12.46 -10.11
CA GLN A 100 -21.13 -11.01 -10.31
C GLN A 100 -20.66 -10.22 -9.08
N GLN A 101 -21.08 -10.63 -7.88
CA GLN A 101 -20.63 -9.98 -6.63
C GLN A 101 -19.13 -10.16 -6.39
N MET A 102 -18.58 -11.36 -6.62
CA MET A 102 -17.15 -11.62 -6.46
C MET A 102 -16.30 -10.86 -7.51
N GLN A 103 -16.79 -10.77 -8.74
CA GLN A 103 -16.13 -10.03 -9.81
C GLN A 103 -16.18 -8.52 -9.56
N GLN A 104 -17.28 -7.99 -9.01
CA GLN A 104 -17.35 -6.59 -8.54
C GLN A 104 -16.39 -6.31 -7.39
N GLN A 105 -16.27 -7.22 -6.42
CA GLN A 105 -15.38 -7.03 -5.27
C GLN A 105 -13.90 -7.04 -5.69
N MET A 106 -13.50 -7.94 -6.61
CA MET A 106 -12.16 -7.90 -7.21
C MET A 106 -11.92 -6.64 -8.05
N GLN A 107 -12.91 -6.18 -8.79
CA GLN A 107 -12.81 -4.93 -9.56
C GLN A 107 -12.63 -3.72 -8.63
N GLN A 108 -13.33 -3.71 -7.50
CA GLN A 108 -13.23 -2.65 -6.48
C GLN A 108 -11.83 -2.65 -5.83
N ARG A 109 -11.23 -3.81 -5.59
CA ARG A 109 -9.83 -3.93 -5.15
C ARG A 109 -8.84 -3.43 -6.21
N ARG A 110 -9.07 -3.72 -7.49
CA ARG A 110 -8.23 -3.22 -8.59
C ARG A 110 -8.31 -1.71 -8.78
N ASN A 111 -9.42 -1.08 -8.38
CA ASN A 111 -9.64 0.37 -8.45
C ASN A 111 -9.50 1.07 -7.09
N ALA A 112 -8.93 0.40 -6.08
CA ALA A 112 -8.79 0.97 -4.76
C ALA A 112 -7.73 2.09 -4.73
N THR A 113 -8.03 3.19 -4.06
CA THR A 113 -7.10 4.28 -3.77
C THR A 113 -6.37 3.97 -2.47
N HIS A 114 -5.04 4.03 -2.53
CA HIS A 114 -4.20 3.79 -1.36
C HIS A 114 -3.53 5.07 -0.87
N ARG A 115 -3.34 5.12 0.44
CA ARG A 115 -2.47 6.08 1.12
C ARG A 115 -1.26 5.35 1.66
N ILE A 116 -0.08 5.89 1.46
CA ILE A 116 1.16 5.37 2.05
C ILE A 116 1.83 6.46 2.89
N VAL A 117 2.57 6.06 3.91
CA VAL A 117 3.42 6.97 4.69
C VAL A 117 4.84 6.82 4.19
N LEU A 118 5.44 7.91 3.74
CA LEU A 118 6.81 7.96 3.26
C LEU A 118 7.70 8.67 4.26
N GLN A 119 8.93 8.20 4.40
CA GLN A 119 9.97 8.85 5.20
C GLN A 119 11.23 9.07 4.37
N ASP A 120 11.76 10.29 4.38
CA ASP A 120 13.07 10.58 3.77
C ASP A 120 14.23 10.25 4.72
N PHE A 121 15.48 10.42 4.25
CA PHE A 121 16.66 10.11 5.05
C PHE A 121 16.83 11.01 6.29
N LYS A 122 16.18 12.18 6.35
CA LYS A 122 16.18 13.06 7.54
C LYS A 122 15.15 12.63 8.58
N GLY A 123 14.37 11.59 8.28
CA GLY A 123 13.29 11.11 9.12
C GLY A 123 11.99 11.88 8.93
N GLN A 124 11.92 12.81 7.97
CA GLN A 124 10.71 13.59 7.70
C GLN A 124 9.65 12.68 7.09
N LYS A 125 8.48 12.62 7.73
CA LYS A 125 7.35 11.78 7.32
C LYS A 125 6.35 12.60 6.51
N VAL A 126 5.77 12.01 5.48
CA VAL A 126 4.73 12.63 4.65
C VAL A 126 3.72 11.57 4.23
N TYR A 127 2.45 11.97 4.13
CA TYR A 127 1.45 11.13 3.48
C TYR A 127 1.62 11.24 1.96
N ALA A 128 1.42 10.12 1.28
CA ALA A 128 1.36 10.08 -0.16
C ALA A 128 0.09 9.34 -0.58
N MET A 129 -0.62 9.89 -1.55
CA MET A 129 -1.89 9.36 -2.02
C MET A 129 -1.77 9.00 -3.50
N GLU A 130 -2.29 7.83 -3.85
CA GLU A 130 -2.35 7.34 -5.23
C GLU A 130 -3.31 8.19 -6.07
N LEU A 131 -2.78 9.16 -6.83
CA LEU A 131 -3.57 10.03 -7.70
C LEU A 131 -3.91 9.32 -9.02
N ARG A 132 -2.94 8.58 -9.57
CA ARG A 132 -3.12 7.68 -10.71
C ARG A 132 -2.69 6.28 -10.32
N ARG A 133 -3.36 5.28 -10.90
CA ARG A 133 -3.16 3.87 -10.53
C ARG A 133 -1.71 3.43 -10.72
N ILE A 134 -1.13 2.88 -9.66
CA ILE A 134 0.18 2.23 -9.66
C ILE A 134 -0.03 0.81 -9.12
N GLU A 135 0.07 -0.20 -9.98
CA GLU A 135 -0.30 -1.59 -9.64
C GLU A 135 0.46 -2.16 -8.43
N ARG A 136 1.71 -1.73 -8.23
CA ARG A 136 2.55 -2.14 -7.10
C ARG A 136 2.22 -1.41 -5.79
N ILE A 137 1.32 -0.43 -5.80
CA ILE A 137 0.84 0.26 -4.61
C ILE A 137 -0.43 -0.41 -4.10
N GLY A 138 -0.34 -0.99 -2.91
CA GLY A 138 -1.47 -1.59 -2.23
C GLY A 138 -1.08 -2.51 -1.09
N ILE A 139 -2.08 -2.88 -0.30
CA ILE A 139 -1.92 -3.84 0.79
C ILE A 139 -1.62 -5.21 0.20
N GLY A 140 -0.52 -5.84 0.62
CA GLY A 140 -0.02 -7.10 0.06
C GLY A 140 0.90 -6.92 -1.15
N SER A 141 0.85 -5.78 -1.83
CA SER A 141 1.75 -5.45 -2.96
C SER A 141 2.96 -4.62 -2.51
N THR A 142 2.73 -3.64 -1.64
CA THR A 142 3.76 -2.75 -1.12
C THR A 142 4.25 -3.24 0.23
N ASN A 143 5.57 -3.34 0.39
CA ASN A 143 6.18 -3.76 1.63
C ASN A 143 6.53 -2.56 2.53
N VAL A 144 6.39 -2.74 3.84
CA VAL A 144 6.95 -1.80 4.82
C VAL A 144 8.47 -1.91 4.79
N GLY A 145 9.11 -0.74 4.69
CA GLY A 145 10.53 -0.61 4.46
C GLY A 145 10.95 -0.58 2.99
N GLU A 146 10.01 -0.78 2.06
CA GLU A 146 10.25 -0.66 0.62
C GLU A 146 10.78 0.72 0.27
N LYS A 147 11.74 0.76 -0.66
CA LYS A 147 12.36 2.01 -1.12
C LYS A 147 11.63 2.49 -2.36
N ILE A 148 11.32 3.79 -2.37
CA ILE A 148 10.68 4.48 -3.47
C ILE A 148 11.48 5.73 -3.79
N MET A 149 11.64 6.03 -5.07
CA MET A 149 12.20 7.30 -5.52
C MET A 149 11.08 8.18 -6.04
N LEU A 150 10.80 9.29 -5.35
CA LEU A 150 9.96 10.35 -5.91
C LEU A 150 10.80 11.16 -6.89
N LYS A 151 10.27 11.43 -8.08
CA LYS A 151 10.99 12.14 -9.12
C LYS A 151 10.84 13.65 -8.97
N LYS A 152 11.82 14.40 -9.46
CA LYS A 152 11.66 15.83 -9.71
C LYS A 152 10.37 16.05 -10.52
N GLY A 153 9.56 17.00 -10.08
CA GLY A 153 8.25 17.30 -10.68
C GLY A 153 7.06 16.63 -9.99
N THR A 154 7.26 15.75 -9.00
CA THR A 154 6.14 15.24 -8.19
C THR A 154 5.46 16.38 -7.45
N VAL A 155 4.13 16.40 -7.48
CA VAL A 155 3.30 17.41 -6.82
C VAL A 155 3.07 17.04 -5.36
N ILE A 156 3.13 18.04 -4.49
CA ILE A 156 2.72 17.95 -3.09
C ILE A 156 1.60 18.96 -2.89
N ALA A 157 0.41 18.50 -2.54
CA ALA A 157 -0.74 19.35 -2.29
C ALA A 157 -1.14 19.24 -0.81
N ARG A 158 -1.22 20.38 -0.12
CA ARG A 158 -1.57 20.44 1.32
C ARG A 158 -0.77 19.44 2.17
N GLY A 159 0.53 19.38 1.92
CA GLY A 159 1.43 18.46 2.62
C GLY A 159 1.28 16.97 2.27
N THR A 160 0.51 16.63 1.24
CA THR A 160 0.37 15.24 0.75
C THR A 160 1.00 15.08 -0.62
N VAL A 161 1.88 14.09 -0.78
CA VAL A 161 2.49 13.75 -2.07
C VAL A 161 1.43 13.10 -2.97
N LEU A 162 1.28 13.60 -4.19
CA LEU A 162 0.36 13.02 -5.18
C LEU A 162 1.16 12.07 -6.08
N LEU A 163 0.88 10.77 -5.96
CA LEU A 163 1.61 9.73 -6.66
C LEU A 163 1.02 9.48 -8.04
N GLU A 164 1.87 9.56 -9.05
CA GLU A 164 1.58 9.19 -10.43
C GLU A 164 2.67 8.24 -10.95
N PRO A 165 2.34 7.28 -11.83
CA PRO A 165 3.29 6.29 -12.34
C PRO A 165 4.56 6.87 -12.97
N ASP A 166 4.47 8.03 -13.62
CA ASP A 166 5.60 8.69 -14.28
C ASP A 166 6.45 9.55 -13.32
N LYS A 167 5.99 9.76 -12.08
CA LYS A 167 6.63 10.61 -11.06
C LYS A 167 7.20 9.83 -9.88
N CYS A 168 7.16 8.50 -9.91
CA CYS A 168 7.79 7.69 -8.88
C CYS A 168 8.33 6.37 -9.43
N VAL A 169 9.33 5.83 -8.77
CA VAL A 169 9.90 4.51 -9.09
C VAL A 169 9.98 3.68 -7.82
N LEU A 170 9.28 2.55 -7.77
CA LEU A 170 9.37 1.60 -6.67
C LEU A 170 10.63 0.74 -6.85
N LEU A 171 11.63 1.00 -6.01
CA LEU A 171 12.93 0.32 -6.01
C LEU A 171 12.88 -1.05 -5.35
N GLY A 172 11.82 -1.34 -4.57
CA GLY A 172 11.65 -2.62 -3.89
C GLY A 172 12.38 -2.68 -2.54
N GLY A 173 12.59 -3.92 -2.08
CA GLY A 173 13.09 -4.22 -0.75
C GLY A 173 11.99 -4.20 0.32
N LYS A 174 12.37 -4.64 1.52
CA LYS A 174 11.50 -4.75 2.70
C LYS A 174 12.39 -4.73 3.93
N ILE A 175 11.86 -4.28 5.07
CA ILE A 175 12.48 -4.52 6.37
C ILE A 175 11.63 -5.55 7.10
N ASP A 176 12.10 -6.80 7.20
CA ASP A 176 11.30 -7.92 7.70
C ASP A 176 10.71 -7.69 9.09
N THR A 177 11.50 -7.11 10.00
CA THR A 177 11.04 -6.81 11.36
C THR A 177 9.92 -5.77 11.36
N TRP A 178 9.98 -4.77 10.47
CA TRP A 178 8.95 -3.74 10.36
C TRP A 178 7.70 -4.27 9.67
N GLN A 179 7.86 -5.07 8.61
CA GLN A 179 6.75 -5.72 7.92
C GLN A 179 5.98 -6.64 8.87
N ARG A 180 6.69 -7.47 9.63
CA ARG A 180 6.08 -8.39 10.59
C ARG A 180 5.30 -7.63 11.66
N ALA A 181 5.94 -6.65 12.31
CA ALA A 181 5.29 -5.82 13.32
C ALA A 181 4.09 -5.04 12.75
N TRP A 182 4.19 -4.59 11.50
CA TRP A 182 3.09 -3.92 10.81
C TRP A 182 1.91 -4.88 10.58
N LEU A 183 2.15 -6.09 10.07
CA LEU A 183 1.11 -7.10 9.84
C LEU A 183 0.42 -7.51 11.14
N GLU A 184 1.21 -7.89 12.16
CA GLU A 184 0.70 -8.33 13.47
C GLU A 184 -0.12 -7.23 14.16
N GLY A 185 0.35 -5.98 14.09
CA GLY A 185 -0.33 -4.85 14.73
C GLY A 185 -1.51 -4.29 13.93
N ARG A 186 -1.72 -4.70 12.67
CA ARG A 186 -2.70 -4.07 11.78
C ARG A 186 -4.13 -4.21 12.30
N MET A 187 -4.50 -5.39 12.79
CA MET A 187 -5.83 -5.65 13.35
C MET A 187 -6.13 -4.73 14.53
N ALA A 188 -5.19 -4.61 15.47
CA ALA A 188 -5.36 -3.76 16.65
C ALA A 188 -5.53 -2.29 16.25
N ARG A 189 -4.69 -1.78 15.34
CA ARG A 189 -4.79 -0.40 14.83
C ARG A 189 -6.14 -0.12 14.14
N LEU A 190 -6.64 -1.08 13.37
CA LEU A 190 -7.95 -0.92 12.70
C LEU A 190 -9.10 -0.88 13.71
N LYS A 191 -9.09 -1.75 14.73
CA LYS A 191 -10.11 -1.77 15.79
C LYS A 191 -10.11 -0.47 16.61
N GLU A 192 -8.92 -0.03 17.04
CA GLU A 192 -8.76 1.24 17.76
C GLU A 192 -9.28 2.42 16.94
N ALA A 193 -8.99 2.46 15.64
CA ALA A 193 -9.47 3.52 14.77
C ALA A 193 -11.01 3.52 14.61
N VAL A 194 -11.66 2.35 14.57
CA VAL A 194 -13.14 2.26 14.55
C VAL A 194 -13.74 2.71 15.89
N GLU A 195 -13.12 2.35 17.00
CA GLU A 195 -13.59 2.77 18.33
C GLU A 195 -13.47 4.28 18.53
N GLY A 196 -12.38 4.89 18.03
CA GLY A 196 -12.18 6.33 18.06
C GLY A 196 -13.18 7.13 17.21
N GLU A 197 -13.73 6.55 16.14
CA GLU A 197 -14.78 7.19 15.31
C GLU A 197 -16.16 7.20 15.97
N ARG A 198 -16.38 6.38 17.00
CA ARG A 198 -17.67 6.27 17.70
C ARG A 198 -17.83 7.28 18.83
N GLN A 199 -16.78 8.00 19.20
CA GLN A 199 -16.74 9.00 20.28
C GLN A 199 -16.87 10.42 19.71
#